data_AF-A0A2G9P195-F1
#
_entry.id   AF-A0A2G9P195-F1
#
_cell.length_a   1.000
_cell.length_b   1.000
_cell.length_c   1.000
_cell.angle_alpha   90.00
_cell.angle_beta   90.00
_cell.angle_gamma   90.00
#
_symmetry.space_group_name_H-M   'P 1'
#
loop_
_entity.id
_entity.type
_entity.pdbx_description
1 polymer ?
#
loop_
_entity_poly.entity_id
_entity_poly.type
_entity_poly.pdbx_seq_one_letter_code
_entity_poly.pdbx_strand_id
1 'polypeptide(L)'
;RSFTFYRGYAQFVGGLSFIYLIVTVFYSERQIKMMRGFISGNVPHLKNLLSTITIIFSIYAISIALLLFYLGEGEILDDFALAFSALSTGGTSPDSKIFDDFTTPKYIVLMAAMILGSLPFSVHYALVRKKFLTIKLTKEVIVYLSLLVIFCVTFTLSMGLNWLEGTFNMISISTTTGFQTINQENINPISLTIIITAMIIGGCGF
;
A
#
# COMPACT_ATOMS: atom_id res chain seq x y z
N ARG A 1 4.66 18.80 14.33
CA ARG A 1 5.56 18.03 13.44
C ARG A 1 6.06 16.74 14.09
N SER A 2 6.71 16.75 15.26
CA SER A 2 7.08 15.50 15.97
C SER A 2 5.89 14.57 16.24
N PHE A 3 4.72 15.16 16.56
CA PHE A 3 3.47 14.41 16.72
C PHE A 3 2.97 13.77 15.41
N THR A 4 3.10 14.47 14.29
CA THR A 4 2.72 13.97 12.96
C THR A 4 3.55 12.76 12.57
N PHE A 5 4.86 12.88 12.70
CA PHE A 5 5.79 11.77 12.50
C PHE A 5 5.45 10.58 13.41
N TYR A 6 5.20 10.85 14.70
CA TYR A 6 4.83 9.80 15.65
C TYR A 6 3.55 9.06 15.24
N ARG A 7 2.52 9.77 14.77
CA ARG A 7 1.27 9.15 14.28
C ARG A 7 1.53 8.23 13.09
N GLY A 8 2.25 8.71 12.08
CA GLY A 8 2.61 7.89 10.92
C GLY A 8 3.45 6.67 11.32
N TYR A 9 4.47 6.87 12.15
CA TYR A 9 5.32 5.79 12.66
C TYR A 9 4.52 4.74 13.45
N ALA A 10 3.58 5.16 14.29
CA ALA A 10 2.70 4.25 15.03
C ALA A 10 1.83 3.40 14.09
N GLN A 11 1.34 3.95 12.98
CA GLN A 11 0.63 3.19 11.95
C GLN A 11 1.54 2.16 11.28
N PHE A 12 2.77 2.55 10.96
CA PHE A 12 3.73 1.64 10.36
C PHE A 12 4.08 0.46 11.27
N VAL A 13 4.37 0.72 12.54
CA VAL A 13 4.59 -0.33 13.55
C VAL A 13 3.34 -1.19 13.74
N GLY A 14 2.15 -0.59 13.75
CA GLY A 14 0.87 -1.28 13.83
C GLY A 14 0.63 -2.23 12.65
N GLY A 15 0.89 -1.77 11.43
CA GLY A 15 0.76 -2.57 10.20
C GLY A 15 1.72 -3.77 10.20
N LEU A 16 3.00 -3.56 10.55
CA LEU A 16 3.95 -4.66 10.70
C LEU A 16 3.54 -5.66 11.79
N SER A 17 3.00 -5.16 12.91
CA SER A 17 2.52 -6.00 14.01
C SER A 17 1.32 -6.86 13.59
N PHE A 18 0.42 -6.32 12.77
CA PHE A 18 -0.69 -7.08 12.21
C PHE A 18 -0.22 -8.21 11.30
N ILE A 19 0.77 -7.94 10.43
CA ILE A 19 1.40 -8.99 9.61
C ILE A 19 1.99 -10.08 10.50
N TYR A 20 2.68 -9.71 11.58
CA TYR A 20 3.29 -10.69 12.48
C TYR A 20 2.23 -11.56 13.17
N LEU A 21 1.11 -10.96 13.56
CA LEU A 21 -0.01 -11.67 14.14
C LEU A 21 -0.58 -12.68 13.13
N ILE A 22 -0.89 -12.25 11.90
CA ILE A 22 -1.44 -13.15 10.88
C ILE A 22 -0.48 -14.32 10.61
N VAL A 23 0.81 -14.01 10.39
CA VAL A 23 1.80 -15.05 10.10
C VAL A 23 1.94 -16.01 11.29
N THR A 24 1.94 -15.53 12.52
CA THR A 24 2.12 -16.40 13.70
C THR A 24 0.89 -17.24 14.00
N VAL A 25 -0.32 -16.70 13.80
CA VAL A 25 -1.58 -17.39 14.11
C VAL A 25 -2.00 -18.36 13.00
N PHE A 26 -1.95 -17.92 11.74
CA PHE A 26 -2.51 -18.67 10.62
C PHE A 26 -1.48 -19.60 9.96
N TYR A 27 -0.20 -19.21 9.89
CA TYR A 27 0.82 -20.04 9.25
C TYR A 27 1.44 -21.03 10.25
N SER A 28 0.88 -22.23 10.32
CA SER A 28 1.59 -23.36 10.95
C SER A 28 2.85 -23.71 10.16
N GLU A 29 3.84 -24.36 10.79
CA GLU A 29 5.08 -24.80 10.12
C GLU A 29 4.83 -25.57 8.81
N ARG A 30 3.67 -26.24 8.68
CA ARG A 30 3.27 -26.98 7.47
C ARG A 30 2.89 -26.06 6.30
N GLN A 31 2.30 -24.90 6.55
CA GLN A 31 1.93 -23.92 5.52
C GLN A 31 3.12 -23.05 5.10
N ILE A 32 4.03 -22.73 6.03
CA ILE A 32 5.35 -22.16 5.70
C ILE A 32 6.13 -23.13 4.80
N LYS A 33 6.00 -24.44 5.02
CA LYS A 33 6.49 -25.48 4.11
C LYS A 33 5.74 -25.54 2.77
N MET A 34 4.57 -24.95 2.58
CA MET A 34 3.91 -24.84 1.26
C MET A 34 4.32 -23.58 0.50
N MET A 35 4.69 -22.50 1.21
CA MET A 35 5.41 -21.36 0.60
C MET A 35 6.78 -21.75 0.01
N ARG A 36 7.26 -22.98 0.25
CA ARG A 36 8.40 -23.62 -0.44
C ARG A 36 8.32 -23.53 -1.97
N GLY A 37 7.12 -23.50 -2.55
CA GLY A 37 6.95 -23.36 -4.00
C GLY A 37 7.39 -22.00 -4.56
N PHE A 38 7.38 -20.95 -3.72
CA PHE A 38 7.72 -19.58 -4.10
C PHE A 38 9.15 -19.19 -3.67
N ILE A 39 9.70 -19.86 -2.67
CA ILE A 39 11.04 -19.61 -2.12
C ILE A 39 12.00 -20.71 -2.62
N SER A 40 12.83 -20.39 -3.60
CA SER A 40 13.97 -21.23 -3.96
C SER A 40 15.03 -21.14 -2.85
N GLY A 41 15.18 -22.18 -2.03
CA GLY A 41 16.23 -22.30 -1.01
C GLY A 41 15.77 -22.85 0.35
N ASN A 42 16.67 -22.83 1.35
CA ASN A 42 16.37 -23.23 2.73
C ASN A 42 15.22 -22.38 3.31
N VAL A 43 14.26 -23.04 3.94
CA VAL A 43 13.12 -22.39 4.58
C VAL A 43 13.66 -21.50 5.71
N PRO A 44 13.49 -20.17 5.66
CA PRO A 44 13.87 -19.33 6.78
C PRO A 44 13.00 -19.70 7.99
N HIS A 45 13.62 -19.81 9.18
CA HIS A 45 12.87 -19.90 10.43
C HIS A 45 11.91 -18.69 10.53
N LEU A 46 10.76 -18.88 11.20
CA LEU A 46 9.74 -17.83 11.38
C LEU A 46 10.35 -16.48 11.79
N LYS A 47 11.30 -16.49 12.74
CA LYS A 47 12.06 -15.30 13.17
C LYS A 47 12.80 -14.59 12.03
N ASN A 48 13.43 -15.35 11.14
CA ASN A 48 14.14 -14.80 10.00
C ASN A 48 13.17 -14.24 8.96
N LEU A 49 12.00 -14.86 8.79
CA LEU A 49 10.95 -14.35 7.91
C LEU A 49 10.43 -13.00 8.42
N LEU A 50 10.02 -12.91 9.69
CA LEU A 50 9.56 -11.66 10.30
C LEU A 50 10.61 -10.54 10.21
N SER A 51 11.87 -10.84 10.53
CA SER A 51 12.99 -9.90 10.39
C SER A 51 13.17 -9.43 8.94
N THR A 52 13.04 -10.35 7.97
CA THR A 52 13.09 -10.00 6.55
C THR A 52 11.94 -9.05 6.17
N ILE A 53 10.71 -9.29 6.68
CA ILE A 53 9.59 -8.37 6.44
C ILE A 53 9.93 -6.97 6.96
N THR A 54 10.41 -6.87 8.20
CA THR A 54 10.76 -5.58 8.82
C THR A 54 11.77 -4.83 7.97
N ILE A 55 12.83 -5.51 7.52
CA ILE A 55 13.91 -4.90 6.75
C ILE A 55 13.37 -4.39 5.42
N ILE A 56 12.62 -5.21 4.68
CA ILE A 56 12.07 -4.83 3.37
C ILE A 56 11.16 -3.63 3.48
N PHE A 57 10.19 -3.66 4.41
CA PHE A 57 9.24 -2.57 4.59
C PHE A 57 9.92 -1.29 5.12
N SER A 58 10.95 -1.41 5.95
CA SER A 58 11.72 -0.25 6.41
C SER A 58 12.48 0.41 5.27
N ILE A 59 13.09 -0.39 4.38
CA ILE A 59 13.75 0.12 3.16
C ILE A 59 12.73 0.81 2.26
N TYR A 60 11.55 0.22 2.06
CA TYR A 60 10.47 0.85 1.28
C TYR A 60 10.06 2.19 1.88
N ALA A 61 9.75 2.24 3.17
CA ALA A 61 9.34 3.48 3.83
C ALA A 61 10.40 4.58 3.68
N ILE A 62 11.68 4.27 3.90
CA ILE A 62 12.77 5.23 3.72
C ILE A 62 12.89 5.67 2.26
N SER A 63 12.85 4.73 1.31
CA SER A 63 12.98 5.04 -0.12
C SER A 63 11.82 5.90 -0.64
N ILE A 64 10.59 5.62 -0.21
CA ILE A 64 9.38 6.36 -0.58
C ILE A 64 9.42 7.77 0.03
N ALA A 65 9.77 7.88 1.31
CA ALA A 65 9.89 9.18 1.98
C ALA A 65 10.94 10.08 1.30
N LEU A 66 12.11 9.53 0.96
CA LEU A 66 13.14 10.27 0.23
C LEU A 66 12.68 10.66 -1.18
N LEU A 67 12.00 9.76 -1.91
CA LEU A 67 11.44 10.09 -3.22
C LEU A 67 10.42 11.22 -3.14
N LEU A 68 9.50 11.19 -2.16
CA LEU A 68 8.52 12.25 -1.94
C LEU A 68 9.19 13.59 -1.61
N PHE A 69 10.27 13.56 -0.81
CA PHE A 69 11.05 14.73 -0.46
C PHE A 69 11.81 15.33 -1.65
N TYR A 70 12.41 14.52 -2.52
CA TYR A 70 13.13 15.03 -3.69
C TYR A 70 12.22 15.51 -4.83
N LEU A 71 10.97 15.05 -4.87
CA LEU A 71 10.00 15.38 -5.94
C LEU A 71 9.12 16.59 -5.64
N GLY A 72 9.33 17.28 -4.53
CA GLY A 72 8.61 18.50 -4.22
C GLY A 72 9.27 19.32 -3.12
N GLU A 73 8.66 20.46 -2.82
CA GLU A 73 9.08 21.31 -1.72
C GLU A 73 8.22 20.96 -0.52
N GLY A 74 8.85 20.43 0.53
CA GLY A 74 8.14 19.91 1.68
C GLY A 74 9.07 19.57 2.83
N GLU A 75 8.46 19.17 3.94
CA GLU A 75 9.18 18.80 5.14
C GLU A 75 9.39 17.29 5.17
N ILE A 76 10.65 16.87 5.35
CA ILE A 76 11.01 15.45 5.30
C ILE A 76 10.21 14.59 6.30
N LEU A 77 9.85 15.14 7.47
CA LEU A 77 9.08 14.42 8.49
C LEU A 77 7.64 14.13 8.05
N ASP A 78 7.05 15.03 7.24
CA ASP A 78 5.70 14.85 6.72
C ASP A 78 5.71 13.81 5.58
N ASP A 79 6.76 13.82 4.74
CA ASP A 79 6.98 12.78 3.72
C ASP A 79 7.23 11.39 4.35
N PHE A 80 7.95 11.32 5.47
CA PHE A 80 8.08 10.08 6.26
C PHE A 80 6.73 9.62 6.82
N ALA A 81 5.94 10.53 7.40
CA ALA A 81 4.62 10.19 7.93
C ALA A 81 3.69 9.65 6.84
N LEU A 82 3.71 10.26 5.64
CA LEU A 82 2.95 9.78 4.48
C LEU A 82 3.45 8.41 3.99
N ALA A 83 4.76 8.20 3.88
CA ALA A 83 5.33 6.93 3.46
C ALA A 83 4.95 5.79 4.43
N PHE A 84 5.06 6.04 5.73
CA PHE A 84 4.65 5.11 6.77
C PHE A 84 3.16 4.75 6.68
N SER A 85 2.33 5.77 6.60
CA SER A 85 0.87 5.64 6.51
C SER A 85 0.40 4.94 5.23
N ALA A 86 1.01 5.25 4.08
CA ALA A 86 0.68 4.62 2.80
C ALA A 86 1.05 3.13 2.79
N LEU A 87 2.26 2.80 3.22
CA LEU A 87 2.78 1.45 3.16
C LEU A 87 2.11 0.52 4.18
N SER A 88 1.60 1.06 5.29
CA SER A 88 0.84 0.32 6.30
C SER A 88 -0.67 0.37 6.09
N THR A 89 -1.14 0.91 4.96
CA THR A 89 -2.57 1.12 4.66
C THR A 89 -3.32 1.81 5.82
N GLY A 90 -2.71 2.84 6.41
CA GLY A 90 -3.17 3.48 7.64
C GLY A 90 -3.94 4.78 7.43
N GLY A 91 -3.66 5.54 6.38
CA GLY A 91 -4.47 6.69 5.95
C GLY A 91 -4.33 7.99 6.73
N THR A 92 -3.46 8.07 7.73
CA THR A 92 -3.19 9.36 8.37
C THR A 92 -2.35 10.26 7.47
N SER A 93 -2.83 11.47 7.20
CA SER A 93 -2.05 12.53 6.58
C SER A 93 -1.58 13.55 7.63
N PRO A 94 -0.42 14.21 7.41
CA PRO A 94 0.05 15.33 8.22
C PRO A 94 -0.93 16.48 8.37
N ASP A 95 -1.53 16.86 7.26
CA ASP A 95 -2.53 17.92 7.12
C ASP A 95 -3.58 17.46 6.10
N SER A 96 -4.79 17.99 6.19
CA SER A 96 -5.86 17.70 5.24
C SER A 96 -5.59 18.31 3.86
N LYS A 97 -4.82 19.39 3.81
CA LYS A 97 -4.48 20.12 2.57
C LYS A 97 -3.17 19.69 1.93
N ILE A 98 -2.42 18.76 2.53
CA ILE A 98 -1.09 18.39 2.04
C ILE A 98 -1.09 17.90 0.59
N PHE A 99 -2.21 17.33 0.14
CA PHE A 99 -2.36 16.83 -1.22
C PHE A 99 -2.63 17.94 -2.24
N ASP A 100 -3.12 19.12 -1.82
CA ASP A 100 -3.42 20.23 -2.74
C ASP A 100 -2.15 20.75 -3.42
N ASP A 101 -1.01 20.69 -2.72
CA ASP A 101 0.31 21.12 -3.20
C ASP A 101 1.09 19.99 -3.89
N PHE A 102 0.49 18.81 -4.10
CA PHE A 102 1.20 17.67 -4.71
C PHE A 102 1.41 17.85 -6.21
N THR A 103 2.66 17.70 -6.63
CA THR A 103 3.00 17.51 -8.04
C THR A 103 2.55 16.12 -8.51
N THR A 104 2.28 15.97 -9.81
CA THR A 104 1.91 14.66 -10.41
C THR A 104 2.88 13.53 -10.06
N PRO A 105 4.22 13.73 -10.04
CA PRO A 105 5.16 12.71 -9.58
C PRO A 105 4.96 12.27 -8.13
N LYS A 106 4.65 13.19 -7.19
CA LYS A 106 4.38 12.83 -5.78
C LYS A 106 3.14 11.94 -5.66
N TYR A 107 2.09 12.28 -6.40
CA TYR A 107 0.89 11.42 -6.49
C TYR A 107 1.24 10.02 -6.98
N ILE A 108 2.05 9.89 -8.04
CA ILE A 108 2.44 8.58 -8.58
C ILE A 108 3.24 7.77 -7.57
N VAL A 109 4.20 8.38 -6.88
CA VAL A 109 4.98 7.71 -5.82
C VAL A 109 4.07 7.23 -4.69
N LEU A 110 3.13 8.07 -4.24
CA LEU A 110 2.23 7.70 -3.16
C LEU A 110 1.22 6.62 -3.58
N MET A 111 0.70 6.67 -4.82
CA MET A 111 -0.11 5.58 -5.39
C MET A 111 0.65 4.26 -5.44
N ALA A 112 1.91 4.29 -5.88
CA ALA A 112 2.76 3.11 -5.88
C ALA A 112 3.01 2.57 -4.46
N ALA A 113 3.21 3.46 -3.47
CA ALA A 113 3.35 3.08 -2.07
C ALA A 113 2.10 2.36 -1.52
N MET A 114 0.91 2.88 -1.83
CA MET A 114 -0.37 2.27 -1.44
C MET A 114 -0.56 0.88 -2.07
N ILE A 115 -0.26 0.74 -3.37
CA ILE A 115 -0.32 -0.55 -4.06
C ILE A 115 0.71 -1.51 -3.48
N LEU A 116 1.93 -1.06 -3.18
CA LEU A 116 2.92 -1.90 -2.51
C LEU A 116 2.42 -2.36 -1.14
N GLY A 117 1.79 -1.49 -0.35
CA GLY A 117 1.24 -1.85 0.96
C GLY A 117 0.13 -2.90 0.90
N SER A 118 -0.62 -2.98 -0.21
CA SER A 118 -1.75 -3.91 -0.37
C SER A 118 -1.39 -5.26 -1.00
N LEU A 119 -0.16 -5.43 -1.47
CA LEU A 119 0.31 -6.67 -2.10
C LEU A 119 0.72 -7.73 -1.05
N PRO A 120 0.61 -9.03 -1.39
CA PRO A 120 0.98 -10.09 -0.47
C PRO A 120 2.50 -10.10 -0.23
N PHE A 121 2.93 -10.47 0.98
CA PHE A 121 4.34 -10.52 1.35
C PHE A 121 5.21 -11.36 0.40
N SER A 122 4.62 -12.42 -0.18
CA SER A 122 5.28 -13.29 -1.16
C SER A 122 5.85 -12.52 -2.36
N VAL A 123 5.17 -11.47 -2.82
CA VAL A 123 5.62 -10.61 -3.92
C VAL A 123 6.82 -9.78 -3.49
N HIS A 124 6.78 -9.17 -2.30
CA HIS A 124 7.91 -8.39 -1.77
C HIS A 124 9.16 -9.24 -1.55
N TYR A 125 8.99 -10.44 -1.00
CA TYR A 125 10.10 -11.37 -0.83
C TYR A 125 10.73 -11.77 -2.17
N ALA A 126 9.90 -12.02 -3.20
CA ALA A 126 10.37 -12.36 -4.54
C ALA A 126 11.13 -11.21 -5.23
N LEU A 127 10.69 -9.96 -5.05
CA LEU A 127 11.37 -8.77 -5.56
C LEU A 127 12.80 -8.66 -5.02
N VAL A 128 13.01 -8.87 -3.72
CA VAL A 128 14.31 -8.64 -3.07
C VAL A 128 15.33 -9.75 -3.34
N ARG A 129 14.91 -11.01 -3.55
CA ARG A 129 15.82 -12.16 -3.75
C ARG A 129 16.34 -12.35 -5.19
N LYS A 130 16.42 -11.27 -5.99
CA LYS A 130 17.05 -11.20 -7.33
C LYS A 130 16.38 -11.99 -8.46
N LYS A 131 15.13 -12.40 -8.32
CA LYS A 131 14.37 -13.09 -9.38
C LYS A 131 13.39 -12.15 -10.12
N PHE A 132 13.76 -10.88 -10.31
CA PHE A 132 12.92 -9.89 -11.03
C PHE A 132 12.40 -10.40 -12.38
N LEU A 133 13.24 -11.14 -13.13
CA LEU A 133 12.88 -11.72 -14.44
C LEU A 133 11.96 -12.95 -14.36
N THR A 134 11.70 -13.50 -13.17
CA THR A 134 10.85 -14.69 -13.00
C THR A 134 9.76 -14.50 -11.95
N ILE A 135 9.36 -13.26 -11.64
CA ILE A 135 8.23 -13.00 -10.76
C ILE A 135 6.96 -13.49 -11.47
N LYS A 136 6.51 -14.69 -11.10
CA LYS A 136 5.19 -15.18 -11.48
C LYS A 136 4.19 -14.61 -10.51
N LEU A 137 3.47 -13.57 -10.93
CA LEU A 137 2.34 -13.04 -10.18
C LEU A 137 1.33 -14.16 -9.95
N THR A 138 0.84 -14.27 -8.72
CA THR A 138 -0.22 -15.23 -8.39
C THR A 138 -1.52 -14.80 -9.06
N LYS A 139 -2.46 -15.75 -9.24
CA LYS A 139 -3.79 -15.44 -9.78
C LYS A 139 -4.49 -14.35 -8.96
N GLU A 140 -4.32 -14.39 -7.63
CA GLU A 140 -4.86 -13.39 -6.71
C GLU A 140 -4.35 -11.98 -7.04
N VAL A 141 -3.03 -11.80 -7.16
CA VAL A 141 -2.44 -10.48 -7.47
C VAL A 141 -2.88 -9.98 -8.85
N ILE A 142 -2.96 -10.87 -9.84
CA ILE A 142 -3.43 -10.51 -11.19
C ILE A 142 -4.90 -10.06 -11.14
N VAL A 143 -5.76 -10.80 -10.44
CA VAL A 143 -7.18 -10.46 -10.28
C VAL A 143 -7.32 -9.13 -9.53
N TYR A 144 -6.61 -8.96 -8.42
CA TYR A 144 -6.59 -7.72 -7.64
C TYR A 144 -6.20 -6.51 -8.49
N LEU A 145 -5.06 -6.58 -9.20
CA LEU A 145 -4.59 -5.48 -10.05
C LEU A 145 -5.56 -5.21 -11.21
N SER A 146 -6.18 -6.25 -11.79
CA SER A 146 -7.19 -6.07 -12.83
C SER A 146 -8.45 -5.36 -12.31
N LEU A 147 -8.93 -5.73 -11.13
CA LEU A 147 -10.06 -5.08 -10.46
C LEU A 147 -9.72 -3.63 -10.10
N LEU A 148 -8.51 -3.38 -9.61
CA LEU A 148 -8.03 -2.03 -9.29
C LEU A 148 -8.10 -1.11 -10.51
N VAL A 149 -7.64 -1.58 -11.68
CA VAL A 149 -7.72 -0.81 -12.94
C VAL A 149 -9.18 -0.58 -13.33
N ILE A 150 -10.04 -1.59 -13.25
CA ILE A 150 -11.47 -1.47 -13.56
C ILE A 150 -12.15 -0.44 -12.64
N PHE A 151 -11.88 -0.48 -11.34
CA PHE A 151 -12.41 0.50 -10.40
C PHE A 151 -11.90 1.90 -10.71
N CYS A 152 -10.60 2.07 -10.99
CA CYS A 152 -10.04 3.38 -11.32
C CYS A 152 -10.74 3.99 -12.54
N VAL A 153 -10.93 3.22 -13.60
CA VAL A 153 -11.59 3.70 -14.83
C VAL A 153 -13.06 4.01 -14.58
N THR A 154 -13.81 3.09 -13.97
CA THR A 154 -15.26 3.26 -13.77
C THR A 154 -15.57 4.40 -12.79
N PHE A 155 -14.79 4.54 -11.71
CA PHE A 155 -14.94 5.63 -10.75
C PHE A 155 -14.62 6.99 -11.36
N THR A 156 -13.47 7.11 -12.04
CA THR A 156 -13.04 8.39 -12.67
C THR A 156 -14.08 8.87 -13.69
N LEU A 157 -14.57 7.96 -14.54
CA LEU A 157 -15.59 8.29 -15.55
C LEU A 157 -16.94 8.64 -14.91
N SER A 158 -17.36 7.92 -13.87
CA SER A 158 -18.64 8.17 -13.22
C SER A 158 -18.68 9.53 -12.53
N MET A 159 -17.58 9.94 -11.88
CA MET A 159 -17.49 11.24 -11.19
C MET A 159 -17.10 12.39 -12.13
N GLY A 160 -16.65 12.12 -13.36
CA GLY A 160 -16.15 13.15 -14.28
C GLY A 160 -14.87 13.84 -13.78
N LEU A 161 -14.04 13.11 -13.02
CA LEU A 161 -12.81 13.64 -12.43
C LEU A 161 -11.65 13.64 -13.43
N ASN A 162 -10.61 14.42 -13.12
CA ASN A 162 -9.31 14.25 -13.77
C ASN A 162 -8.81 12.82 -13.47
N TRP A 163 -8.12 12.21 -14.45
CA TRP A 163 -7.52 10.88 -14.30
C TRP A 163 -6.66 10.77 -13.05
N LEU A 164 -5.90 11.81 -12.70
CA LEU A 164 -5.01 11.77 -11.54
C LEU A 164 -5.78 11.71 -10.22
N GLU A 165 -6.78 12.57 -10.05
CA GLU A 165 -7.62 12.61 -8.84
C GLU A 165 -8.47 11.33 -8.71
N GLY A 166 -9.11 10.91 -9.79
CA GLY A 166 -9.94 9.70 -9.79
C GLY A 166 -9.13 8.44 -9.49
N THR A 167 -7.96 8.28 -10.13
CA THR A 167 -7.07 7.14 -9.86
C THR A 167 -6.48 7.17 -8.46
N PHE A 168 -6.04 8.34 -7.97
CA PHE A 168 -5.49 8.46 -6.62
C PHE A 168 -6.49 8.06 -5.54
N ASN A 169 -7.70 8.62 -5.58
CA ASN A 169 -8.74 8.30 -4.59
C ASN A 169 -9.17 6.85 -4.70
N MET A 170 -9.33 6.33 -5.91
CA MET A 170 -9.75 4.94 -6.09
C MET A 170 -8.69 3.94 -5.63
N ILE A 171 -7.40 4.20 -5.89
CA ILE A 171 -6.31 3.37 -5.36
C ILE A 171 -6.29 3.44 -3.84
N SER A 172 -6.41 4.64 -3.26
CA SER A 172 -6.48 4.81 -1.81
C SER A 172 -7.62 4.02 -1.17
N ILE A 173 -8.81 4.06 -1.78
CA ILE A 173 -10.00 3.34 -1.33
C ILE A 173 -9.82 1.83 -1.46
N SER A 174 -9.40 1.35 -2.64
CA SER A 174 -9.26 -0.09 -2.93
C SER A 174 -8.09 -0.76 -2.18
N THR A 175 -7.04 -0.01 -1.85
CA THR A 175 -5.92 -0.47 -1.02
C THR A 175 -6.24 -0.35 0.48
N THR A 176 -7.42 0.14 0.85
CA THR A 176 -7.83 0.44 2.22
C THR A 176 -6.90 1.42 2.94
N THR A 177 -6.15 2.23 2.19
CA THR A 177 -5.28 3.27 2.77
C THR A 177 -6.11 4.41 3.32
N GLY A 178 -7.04 4.98 2.54
CA GLY A 178 -7.98 6.00 3.03
C GLY A 178 -7.51 7.46 2.97
N PHE A 179 -6.44 7.78 2.23
CA PHE A 179 -6.18 9.16 1.76
C PHE A 179 -7.29 9.67 0.84
N GLN A 180 -7.55 10.97 0.91
CA GLN A 180 -8.65 11.61 0.20
C GLN A 180 -8.18 12.96 -0.36
N THR A 181 -8.54 13.24 -1.61
CA THR A 181 -8.35 14.56 -2.23
C THR A 181 -9.65 15.19 -2.73
N ILE A 182 -10.69 14.37 -2.90
CA ILE A 182 -12.01 14.85 -3.32
C ILE A 182 -12.91 15.08 -2.10
N ASN A 183 -13.79 16.08 -2.21
CA ASN A 183 -14.85 16.27 -1.21
C ASN A 183 -15.90 15.15 -1.34
N GLN A 184 -16.17 14.44 -0.24
CA GLN A 184 -17.10 13.31 -0.20
C GLN A 184 -18.58 13.71 -0.26
N GLU A 185 -18.91 14.99 -0.06
CA GLU A 185 -20.29 15.48 -0.01
C GLU A 185 -21.03 15.35 -1.35
N ASN A 186 -20.31 15.23 -2.48
CA ASN A 186 -20.88 15.24 -3.83
C ASN A 186 -20.71 13.91 -4.59
N ILE A 187 -20.52 12.79 -3.89
CA ILE A 187 -20.36 11.48 -4.54
C ILE A 187 -21.71 11.00 -5.09
N ASN A 188 -21.76 10.72 -6.40
CA ASN A 188 -22.98 10.21 -7.03
C ASN A 188 -23.30 8.76 -6.56
N PRO A 189 -24.57 8.30 -6.63
CA PRO A 189 -24.97 6.98 -6.12
C PRO A 189 -24.23 5.79 -6.77
N ILE A 190 -23.85 5.92 -8.05
CA ILE A 190 -23.13 4.88 -8.78
C ILE A 190 -21.71 4.75 -8.24
N SER A 191 -21.01 5.87 -8.07
CA SER A 191 -19.66 5.93 -7.52
C SER A 191 -19.60 5.47 -6.08
N LEU A 192 -20.62 5.81 -5.28
CA LEU A 192 -20.75 5.30 -3.91
C LEU A 192 -20.82 3.77 -3.87
N THR A 193 -21.56 3.16 -4.81
CA THR A 193 -21.63 1.70 -4.94
C THR A 193 -20.27 1.10 -5.31
N ILE A 194 -19.53 1.74 -6.23
CA ILE A 194 -18.18 1.33 -6.64
C ILE A 194 -17.21 1.39 -5.46
N ILE A 195 -17.23 2.51 -4.73
CA ILE A 195 -16.40 2.73 -3.53
C ILE A 195 -16.66 1.64 -2.49
N ILE A 196 -17.92 1.39 -2.13
CA ILE A 196 -18.28 0.38 -1.13
C ILE A 196 -17.82 -1.00 -1.58
N THR A 197 -18.02 -1.34 -2.85
CA THR A 197 -17.59 -2.64 -3.40
C THR A 197 -16.07 -2.79 -3.32
N ALA A 198 -15.32 -1.75 -3.66
CA ALA A 198 -13.86 -1.76 -3.57
C ALA A 198 -13.36 -1.87 -2.12
N MET A 199 -14.00 -1.19 -1.17
CA MET A 199 -13.67 -1.29 0.26
C MET A 199 -13.92 -2.70 0.81
N ILE A 200 -14.99 -3.38 0.37
CA ILE A 200 -15.31 -4.75 0.80
C ILE A 200 -14.28 -5.75 0.27
N ILE A 201 -13.81 -5.57 -0.96
CA ILE A 201 -12.80 -6.45 -1.57
C ILE A 201 -11.43 -6.22 -0.92
N GLY A 202 -11.02 -4.96 -0.78
CA GLY A 202 -9.76 -4.56 -0.14
C GLY A 202 -8.50 -5.04 -0.86
N GLY A 203 -7.38 -5.08 -0.12
CA GLY A 203 -6.08 -5.55 -0.58
C GLY A 203 -5.96 -7.07 -0.67
N CYS A 204 -4.81 -7.57 -1.14
CA CYS A 204 -4.53 -9.01 -1.19
C CYS A 204 -4.37 -9.61 0.23
N GLY A 205 -4.60 -10.92 0.33
CA GLY A 205 -4.33 -11.68 1.55
C GLY A 205 -2.83 -11.80 1.84
N PHE A 206 -2.49 -11.97 3.12
CA PHE A 206 -1.11 -12.14 3.59
C PHE A 206 -0.64 -13.59 3.59
#